data_AF-A0A524KUR8-F1
#
_entry.id   AF-A0A524KUR8-F1
#
_cell.length_a   1.000
_cell.length_b   1.000
_cell.length_c   1.000
_cell.angle_alpha   90.00
_cell.angle_beta   90.00
_cell.angle_gamma   90.00
#
_symmetry.space_group_name_H-M   'P 1'
#
loop_
_entity.id
_entity.type
_entity.pdbx_description
1 polymer ?
#
loop_
_entity_poly.entity_id
_entity_poly.type
_entity_poly.pdbx_seq_one_letter_code
_entity_poly.pdbx_strand_id
1 'polypeptide(L)'
;MKKNRWGVMVFAGVLLALILVFFLYRGTFLPGEKAALKKQSRIVSKESESPGESVRKKIEITPPKEETPRLPAAEEADHDIVHERVEQLFAYLDEQEYIQAYNLKEGSYRHFLGIVSKLSARPPVVSGEMNDLSLLRSNIAHFLRVMGRTDVSLTLDILSHEGEKIEGAMEVLYEWSVREAQRKEGAIEADMGGLYEYAAFFLNTVAGKAYLLRRESRVRILLTFYSILILDRANTEKLNRHGVDILPHVNLLIDDLKRYKGLEQKDEYLAQLISIRENTGRRNP
;
A
#
# COMPACT_ATOMS: atom_id res chain seq x y z
N MET A 1 -37.27 -22.57 -44.01
CA MET A 1 -36.60 -21.45 -43.32
C MET A 1 -35.21 -21.90 -42.84
N LYS A 2 -34.14 -21.56 -43.57
CA LYS A 2 -32.73 -21.93 -43.23
C LYS A 2 -31.71 -20.84 -43.63
N LYS A 3 -32.14 -19.57 -43.73
CA LYS A 3 -31.31 -18.49 -44.31
C LYS A 3 -30.63 -17.55 -43.30
N ASN A 4 -30.93 -17.65 -41.99
CA ASN A 4 -30.38 -16.72 -40.98
C ASN A 4 -29.23 -17.27 -40.11
N ARG A 5 -28.84 -18.55 -40.26
CA ARG A 5 -27.76 -19.10 -39.42
C ARG A 5 -26.36 -18.62 -39.83
N TRP A 6 -26.18 -18.30 -41.11
CA TRP A 6 -24.88 -17.84 -41.61
C TRP A 6 -24.58 -16.40 -41.18
N GLY A 7 -25.57 -15.51 -41.20
CA GLY A 7 -25.43 -14.13 -40.72
C GLY A 7 -25.05 -14.06 -39.23
N VAL A 8 -25.62 -14.94 -38.40
CA VAL A 8 -25.32 -15.00 -36.96
C VAL A 8 -23.89 -15.48 -36.69
N MET A 9 -23.38 -16.44 -37.47
CA MET A 9 -21.99 -16.90 -37.30
C MET A 9 -20.97 -15.85 -37.74
N VAL A 10 -21.24 -15.12 -38.83
CA VAL A 10 -20.37 -14.03 -39.27
C VAL A 10 -20.37 -12.89 -38.24
N PHE A 11 -21.54 -12.55 -37.69
CA PHE A 11 -21.64 -11.51 -36.66
C PHE A 11 -20.93 -11.91 -35.36
N ALA A 12 -21.05 -13.17 -34.93
CA ALA A 12 -20.34 -13.68 -33.76
C ALA A 12 -18.82 -13.70 -33.96
N GLY A 13 -18.34 -14.02 -35.16
CA GLY A 13 -16.92 -13.96 -35.51
C GLY A 13 -16.35 -12.55 -35.49
N VAL A 14 -17.09 -11.56 -36.03
CA VAL A 14 -16.70 -10.14 -36.00
C VAL A 14 -16.70 -9.60 -34.57
N LEU A 15 -17.69 -9.98 -33.74
CA LEU A 15 -17.76 -9.56 -32.34
C LEU A 15 -16.58 -10.11 -31.53
N LEU A 16 -16.22 -11.38 -31.74
CA LEU A 16 -15.05 -11.99 -31.10
C LEU A 16 -13.73 -11.33 -31.53
N ALA A 17 -13.59 -10.97 -32.81
CA ALA A 17 -12.42 -10.26 -33.30
C ALA A 17 -12.33 -8.83 -32.73
N LEU A 18 -13.45 -8.10 -32.63
CA LEU A 18 -13.49 -6.77 -32.02
C LEU A 18 -13.18 -6.80 -30.52
N ILE A 19 -13.65 -7.82 -29.80
CA ILE A 19 -13.30 -8.04 -28.38
C ILE A 19 -11.80 -8.35 -28.24
N LEU A 20 -11.24 -9.20 -29.12
CA LEU A 20 -9.83 -9.55 -29.10
C LEU A 20 -8.93 -8.33 -29.39
N VAL A 21 -9.32 -7.49 -30.36
CA VAL A 21 -8.62 -6.24 -30.69
C VAL A 21 -8.75 -5.23 -29.55
N PHE A 22 -9.93 -5.08 -28.95
CA PHE A 22 -10.14 -4.22 -27.78
C PHE A 22 -9.27 -4.65 -26.59
N PHE A 23 -9.13 -5.96 -26.34
CA PHE A 23 -8.28 -6.48 -25.27
C PHE A 23 -6.79 -6.33 -25.55
N LEU A 24 -6.35 -6.50 -26.81
CA LEU A 24 -4.94 -6.36 -27.18
C LEU A 24 -4.48 -4.89 -27.25
N TYR A 25 -5.38 -3.95 -27.55
CA TYR A 25 -5.06 -2.51 -27.67
C TYR A 25 -5.58 -1.64 -26.52
N ARG A 26 -6.08 -2.25 -25.42
CA ARG A 26 -6.66 -1.54 -24.26
C ARG A 26 -5.73 -0.49 -23.64
N GLY A 27 -4.42 -0.66 -23.73
CA GLY A 27 -3.42 0.32 -23.26
C GLY A 27 -3.24 1.58 -24.13
N THR A 28 -3.85 1.64 -25.32
CA THR A 28 -3.69 2.76 -26.27
C THR A 28 -4.93 3.67 -26.41
N PHE A 29 -6.12 3.22 -25.95
CA PHE A 29 -7.40 3.89 -26.25
C PHE A 29 -8.09 4.61 -25.08
N LEU A 30 -7.55 4.58 -23.86
CA LEU A 30 -8.05 5.39 -22.72
C LEU A 30 -6.94 6.34 -22.19
N PRO A 31 -6.73 7.51 -22.83
CA PRO A 31 -5.83 8.54 -22.34
C PRO A 31 -6.59 9.50 -21.41
N GLY A 32 -6.79 9.10 -20.16
CA GLY A 32 -7.53 9.91 -19.18
C GLY A 32 -6.64 10.77 -18.29
N GLU A 33 -5.86 11.72 -18.81
CA GLU A 33 -5.14 12.67 -17.92
C GLU A 33 -4.65 13.97 -18.60
N LYS A 34 -5.56 14.84 -19.08
CA LYS A 34 -5.19 16.22 -19.50
C LYS A 34 -6.06 17.36 -18.95
N ALA A 35 -6.99 17.08 -18.03
CA ALA A 35 -7.89 18.12 -17.52
C ALA A 35 -7.34 18.94 -16.32
N ALA A 36 -6.28 18.50 -15.64
CA ALA A 36 -5.85 19.10 -14.38
C ALA A 36 -4.97 20.37 -14.50
N LEU A 37 -4.46 20.70 -15.70
CA LEU A 37 -3.43 21.74 -15.85
C LEU A 37 -3.94 23.19 -15.75
N LYS A 38 -5.26 23.43 -15.85
CA LYS A 38 -5.80 24.80 -15.98
C LYS A 38 -6.19 25.46 -14.65
N LYS A 39 -6.30 24.72 -13.56
CA LYS A 39 -6.80 25.24 -12.28
C LYS A 39 -5.71 25.85 -11.39
N GLN A 40 -4.44 25.55 -11.66
CA GLN A 40 -3.31 25.88 -10.77
C GLN A 40 -2.75 27.31 -10.94
N SER A 41 -3.16 28.04 -11.98
CA SER A 41 -2.66 29.39 -12.27
C SER A 41 -3.31 30.50 -11.43
N ARG A 42 -4.39 30.23 -10.67
CA ARG A 42 -5.21 31.30 -10.08
C ARG A 42 -5.03 31.53 -8.58
N ILE A 43 -4.26 30.71 -7.88
CA ILE A 43 -4.22 30.73 -6.39
C ILE A 43 -2.92 31.36 -5.84
N VAL A 44 -1.91 31.59 -6.68
CA VAL A 44 -0.66 32.26 -6.26
C VAL A 44 -0.86 33.77 -6.29
N SER A 45 -1.52 34.35 -5.28
CA SER A 45 -1.43 35.77 -4.93
C SER A 45 -1.96 36.01 -3.52
N LYS A 46 -1.08 36.56 -2.66
CA LYS A 46 -1.21 37.06 -1.27
C LYS A 46 -0.72 36.12 -0.17
N GLU A 47 0.54 36.22 0.32
CA GLU A 47 1.17 37.26 1.21
C GLU A 47 0.87 36.95 2.71
N SER A 48 1.81 36.37 3.48
CA SER A 48 2.79 36.98 4.45
C SER A 48 2.13 37.93 5.47
N GLU A 49 2.39 37.94 6.78
CA GLU A 49 3.64 37.99 7.56
C GLU A 49 3.38 37.64 9.06
N SER A 50 4.48 37.38 9.79
CA SER A 50 4.67 37.34 11.26
C SER A 50 5.44 38.63 11.66
N PRO A 51 5.40 39.20 12.90
CA PRO A 51 6.30 38.74 14.00
C PRO A 51 5.90 39.11 15.45
N GLY A 52 6.59 38.54 16.45
CA GLY A 52 6.66 39.15 17.79
C GLY A 52 7.10 38.26 18.95
N GLU A 53 8.26 38.57 19.52
CA GLU A 53 9.09 37.83 20.51
C GLU A 53 8.93 38.37 21.96
N SER A 54 9.09 37.55 23.02
CA SER A 54 9.91 37.88 24.22
C SER A 54 10.05 36.77 25.30
N VAL A 55 11.30 36.33 25.50
CA VAL A 55 12.11 36.20 26.74
C VAL A 55 11.55 35.60 28.06
N ARG A 56 11.97 34.34 28.33
CA ARG A 56 12.78 33.79 29.47
C ARG A 56 12.35 34.02 30.95
N LYS A 57 12.08 32.91 31.66
CA LYS A 57 12.53 32.72 33.06
C LYS A 57 12.78 31.23 33.38
N LYS A 58 14.01 30.96 33.83
CA LYS A 58 14.51 29.66 34.32
C LYS A 58 14.06 29.47 35.77
N ILE A 59 13.39 28.35 36.07
CA ILE A 59 13.21 27.85 37.44
C ILE A 59 13.68 26.40 37.44
N GLU A 60 14.65 26.15 38.30
CA GLU A 60 15.29 24.87 38.57
C GLU A 60 14.46 24.16 39.64
N ILE A 61 13.93 22.98 39.34
CA ILE A 61 13.17 22.14 40.28
C ILE A 61 13.86 20.76 40.32
N THR A 62 14.42 20.46 41.48
CA THR A 62 15.00 19.17 41.88
C THR A 62 13.89 18.11 41.93
N PRO A 63 14.10 16.88 41.43
CA PRO A 63 13.02 15.92 41.22
C PRO A 63 12.58 15.23 42.52
N PRO A 64 11.28 15.18 42.83
CA PRO A 64 10.75 14.18 43.73
C PRO A 64 10.68 12.83 43.02
N LYS A 65 11.19 11.81 43.69
CA LYS A 65 11.14 10.41 43.31
C LYS A 65 9.70 9.92 43.45
N GLU A 66 8.92 9.98 42.37
CA GLU A 66 7.60 9.35 42.28
C GLU A 66 7.73 8.00 41.58
N GLU A 67 7.44 6.93 42.32
CA GLU A 67 7.17 5.60 41.79
C GLU A 67 5.97 5.71 40.85
N THR A 68 6.22 5.54 39.55
CA THR A 68 5.17 5.57 38.53
C THR A 68 4.27 4.34 38.71
N PRO A 69 2.96 4.51 38.93
CA PRO A 69 2.00 3.43 38.75
C PRO A 69 2.02 3.02 37.26
N ARG A 70 2.11 1.72 37.01
CA ARG A 70 2.00 1.14 35.66
C ARG A 70 0.72 1.65 35.00
N LEU A 71 0.82 2.24 33.81
CA LEU A 71 -0.30 2.48 32.91
C LEU A 71 -0.24 1.46 31.76
N PRO A 72 -1.10 0.44 31.74
CA PRO A 72 -1.39 -0.34 30.53
C PRO A 72 -2.45 0.34 29.65
N ALA A 73 -3.14 1.38 30.14
CA ALA A 73 -4.36 1.88 29.51
C ALA A 73 -4.16 2.76 28.26
N ALA A 74 -2.97 3.32 28.04
CA ALA A 74 -2.72 4.26 26.93
C ALA A 74 -2.45 3.54 25.59
N GLU A 75 -1.82 2.37 25.62
CA GLU A 75 -1.59 1.55 24.41
C GLU A 75 -2.86 0.81 23.99
N GLU A 76 -3.69 0.37 24.95
CA GLU A 76 -4.97 -0.29 24.68
C GLU A 76 -5.99 0.68 24.06
N ALA A 77 -6.16 1.88 24.62
CA ALA A 77 -7.09 2.88 24.09
C ALA A 77 -6.76 3.33 22.66
N ASP A 78 -5.48 3.38 22.31
CA ASP A 78 -5.03 3.74 20.96
C ASP A 78 -5.15 2.57 19.97
N HIS A 79 -5.00 1.32 20.44
CA HIS A 79 -5.30 0.13 19.63
C HIS A 79 -6.79 0.05 19.27
N ASP A 80 -7.66 0.29 20.24
CA ASP A 80 -9.11 0.27 20.04
C ASP A 80 -9.53 1.28 18.95
N ILE A 81 -8.93 2.47 18.94
CA ILE A 81 -9.20 3.50 17.92
C ILE A 81 -8.79 3.03 16.52
N VAL A 82 -7.61 2.43 16.38
CA VAL A 82 -7.13 1.94 15.08
C VAL A 82 -7.97 0.76 14.60
N HIS A 83 -8.35 -0.14 15.52
CA HIS A 83 -9.24 -1.25 15.22
C HIS A 83 -10.61 -0.76 14.72
N GLU A 84 -11.20 0.22 15.40
CA GLU A 84 -12.48 0.82 15.01
C GLU A 84 -12.40 1.43 13.60
N ARG A 85 -11.31 2.14 13.27
CA ARG A 85 -11.10 2.70 11.92
C ARG A 85 -11.04 1.61 10.84
N VAL A 86 -10.44 0.46 11.14
CA VAL A 86 -10.40 -0.69 10.24
C VAL A 86 -11.79 -1.28 10.06
N GLU A 87 -12.54 -1.47 11.15
CA GLU A 87 -13.92 -1.96 11.08
C GLU A 87 -14.81 -1.01 10.26
N GLN A 88 -14.68 0.30 10.46
CA GLN A 88 -15.39 1.32 9.67
C GLN A 88 -15.02 1.26 8.19
N LEU A 89 -13.73 1.07 7.86
CA LEU A 89 -13.28 0.90 6.47
C LEU A 89 -13.95 -0.30 5.81
N PHE A 90 -13.97 -1.46 6.47
CA PHE A 90 -14.58 -2.67 5.90
C PHE A 90 -16.11 -2.62 5.89
N ALA A 91 -16.75 -1.98 6.88
CA ALA A 91 -18.18 -1.72 6.86
C ALA A 91 -18.57 -0.85 5.65
N TYR A 92 -17.80 0.21 5.38
CA TYR A 92 -17.95 1.01 4.17
C TYR A 92 -17.78 0.19 2.89
N LEU A 93 -16.79 -0.71 2.84
CA LEU A 93 -16.59 -1.59 1.68
C LEU A 93 -17.78 -2.53 1.47
N ASP A 94 -18.35 -3.10 2.53
CA ASP A 94 -19.50 -4.00 2.46
C ASP A 94 -20.76 -3.34 1.88
N GLU A 95 -20.87 -2.01 1.99
CA GLU A 95 -21.95 -1.22 1.39
C GLU A 95 -21.79 -1.00 -0.12
N GLN A 96 -20.60 -1.22 -0.68
CA GLN A 96 -20.33 -0.92 -2.09
C GLN A 96 -20.88 -2.00 -3.02
N GLU A 97 -21.56 -1.59 -4.10
CA GLU A 97 -22.16 -2.50 -5.09
C GLU A 97 -21.14 -3.47 -5.69
N TYR A 98 -19.91 -3.01 -5.97
CA TYR A 98 -18.86 -3.83 -6.55
C TYR A 98 -18.32 -4.88 -5.56
N ILE A 99 -18.41 -4.66 -4.25
CA ILE A 99 -18.07 -5.64 -3.21
C ILE A 99 -19.20 -6.64 -3.04
N GLN A 100 -20.45 -6.17 -2.99
CA GLN A 100 -21.63 -7.03 -2.87
C GLN A 100 -21.72 -8.04 -4.02
N ALA A 101 -21.26 -7.69 -5.22
CA ALA A 101 -21.17 -8.59 -6.36
C ALA A 101 -20.35 -9.87 -6.08
N TYR A 102 -19.39 -9.82 -5.16
CA TYR A 102 -18.59 -10.98 -4.76
C TYR A 102 -19.31 -11.93 -3.79
N ASN A 103 -20.46 -11.52 -3.22
CA ASN A 103 -21.26 -12.32 -2.29
C ASN A 103 -20.44 -12.91 -1.12
N LEU A 104 -19.64 -12.05 -0.46
CA LEU A 104 -18.78 -12.44 0.66
C LEU A 104 -19.64 -12.83 1.87
N LYS A 105 -19.66 -14.11 2.22
CA LYS A 105 -20.56 -14.66 3.26
C LYS A 105 -20.34 -14.09 4.66
N GLU A 106 -19.10 -13.73 4.98
CA GLU A 106 -18.67 -13.28 6.31
C GLU A 106 -18.31 -11.79 6.35
N GLY A 107 -18.63 -11.04 5.29
CA GLY A 107 -18.20 -9.66 5.09
C GLY A 107 -16.77 -9.53 4.57
N SER A 108 -16.42 -8.34 4.09
CA SER A 108 -15.11 -8.05 3.50
C SER A 108 -13.97 -8.11 4.52
N TYR A 109 -14.21 -7.75 5.78
CA TYR A 109 -13.20 -7.82 6.84
C TYR A 109 -12.71 -9.26 7.07
N ARG A 110 -13.61 -10.21 7.34
CA ARG A 110 -13.25 -11.62 7.56
C ARG A 110 -12.62 -12.23 6.32
N HIS A 111 -13.13 -11.90 5.14
CA HIS A 111 -12.54 -12.33 3.88
C HIS A 111 -11.10 -11.82 3.71
N PHE A 112 -10.86 -10.56 4.06
CA PHE A 112 -9.52 -9.95 4.03
C PHE A 112 -8.56 -10.65 5.00
N LEU A 113 -8.98 -10.95 6.24
CA LEU A 113 -8.17 -11.73 7.18
C LEU A 113 -7.79 -13.10 6.59
N GLY A 114 -8.73 -13.75 5.89
CA GLY A 114 -8.47 -15.00 5.17
C GLY A 114 -7.44 -14.85 4.04
N ILE A 115 -7.46 -13.73 3.31
CA ILE A 115 -6.43 -13.42 2.29
C ILE A 115 -5.06 -13.22 2.95
N VAL A 116 -4.99 -12.45 4.03
CA VAL A 116 -3.74 -12.22 4.77
C VAL A 116 -3.17 -13.54 5.29
N SER A 117 -3.99 -14.41 5.89
CA SER A 117 -3.57 -15.76 6.32
C SER A 117 -2.97 -16.58 5.17
N LYS A 118 -3.64 -16.65 4.01
CA LYS A 118 -3.12 -17.35 2.81
C LYS A 118 -1.75 -16.79 2.38
N LEU A 119 -1.61 -15.47 2.37
CA LEU A 119 -0.40 -14.77 1.96
C LEU A 119 0.76 -14.99 2.93
N SER A 120 0.50 -14.92 4.24
CA SER A 120 1.48 -15.19 5.29
C SER A 120 1.96 -16.63 5.28
N ALA A 121 1.06 -17.59 5.04
CA ALA A 121 1.41 -19.01 4.98
C ALA A 121 2.29 -19.37 3.77
N ARG A 122 2.32 -18.53 2.73
CA ARG A 122 3.01 -18.80 1.45
C ARG A 122 3.69 -17.54 0.91
N PRO A 123 4.73 -17.01 1.59
CA PRO A 123 5.39 -15.77 1.18
C PRO A 123 6.09 -15.90 -0.19
N PRO A 124 6.35 -14.78 -0.88
CA PRO A 124 7.12 -14.76 -2.11
C PRO A 124 8.61 -15.05 -1.85
N VAL A 125 9.37 -15.35 -2.91
CA VAL A 125 10.82 -15.55 -2.79
C VAL A 125 11.54 -14.22 -3.07
N VAL A 126 12.25 -13.70 -2.07
CA VAL A 126 12.89 -12.37 -2.16
C VAL A 126 14.29 -12.39 -2.81
N SER A 127 15.00 -13.52 -2.69
CA SER A 127 16.41 -13.64 -3.10
C SER A 127 16.61 -14.78 -4.10
N GLY A 128 17.54 -14.60 -5.04
CA GLY A 128 17.89 -15.63 -6.02
C GLY A 128 16.93 -15.77 -7.22
N GLU A 129 15.90 -14.93 -7.32
CA GLU A 129 14.92 -14.96 -8.42
C GLU A 129 15.57 -14.86 -9.81
N MET A 130 16.59 -14.03 -9.97
CA MET A 130 17.28 -13.84 -11.26
C MET A 130 18.14 -15.03 -11.70
N ASN A 131 18.47 -15.92 -10.76
CA ASN A 131 19.32 -17.08 -11.02
C ASN A 131 18.51 -18.35 -11.33
N ASP A 132 17.18 -18.30 -11.15
CA ASP A 132 16.28 -19.43 -11.37
C ASP A 132 14.98 -18.98 -12.03
N LEU A 133 14.81 -19.38 -13.30
CA LEU A 133 13.62 -19.06 -14.09
C LEU A 133 12.33 -19.61 -13.48
N SER A 134 12.39 -20.71 -12.74
CA SER A 134 11.24 -21.29 -12.06
C SER A 134 10.79 -20.43 -10.88
N LEU A 135 11.74 -19.87 -10.12
CA LEU A 135 11.47 -18.90 -9.04
C LEU A 135 10.90 -17.61 -9.61
N LEU A 136 11.50 -17.06 -10.68
CA LEU A 136 10.97 -15.89 -11.38
C LEU A 136 9.52 -16.10 -11.83
N ARG A 137 9.23 -17.24 -12.46
CA ARG A 137 7.85 -17.55 -12.88
C ARG A 137 6.90 -17.70 -11.70
N SER A 138 7.36 -18.32 -10.61
CA SER A 138 6.57 -18.49 -9.38
C SER A 138 6.21 -17.13 -8.76
N ASN A 139 7.17 -16.21 -8.73
CA ASN A 139 6.98 -14.85 -8.22
C ASN A 139 6.09 -13.99 -9.11
N ILE A 140 6.23 -14.06 -10.45
CA ILE A 140 5.34 -13.35 -11.40
C ILE A 140 3.88 -13.78 -11.25
N ALA A 141 3.64 -15.04 -10.87
CA ALA A 141 2.31 -15.59 -10.66
C ALA A 141 1.89 -15.63 -9.18
N HIS A 142 2.67 -15.01 -8.28
CA HIS A 142 2.58 -15.21 -6.83
C HIS A 142 1.16 -14.97 -6.29
N PHE A 143 0.62 -13.77 -6.49
CA PHE A 143 -0.71 -13.43 -5.97
C PHE A 143 -1.79 -14.36 -6.52
N LEU A 144 -1.83 -14.56 -7.85
CA LEU A 144 -2.78 -15.48 -8.47
C LEU A 144 -2.68 -16.91 -7.93
N ARG A 145 -1.48 -17.40 -7.67
CA ARG A 145 -1.24 -18.75 -7.12
C ARG A 145 -1.67 -18.88 -5.67
N VAL A 146 -1.50 -17.83 -4.87
CA VAL A 146 -1.74 -17.88 -3.41
C VAL A 146 -3.18 -17.53 -3.05
N MET A 147 -3.70 -16.41 -3.56
CA MET A 147 -5.07 -15.96 -3.24
C MET A 147 -6.12 -16.48 -4.24
N GLY A 148 -5.71 -16.84 -5.45
CA GLY A 148 -6.62 -17.27 -6.50
C GLY A 148 -7.24 -16.11 -7.30
N ARG A 149 -7.92 -16.45 -8.40
CA ARG A 149 -8.43 -15.45 -9.36
C ARG A 149 -9.46 -14.51 -8.74
N THR A 150 -10.40 -15.04 -7.95
CA THR A 150 -11.48 -14.25 -7.35
C THR A 150 -10.93 -13.19 -6.40
N ASP A 151 -10.04 -13.58 -5.49
CA ASP A 151 -9.43 -12.67 -4.53
C ASP A 151 -8.55 -11.62 -5.25
N VAL A 152 -7.79 -12.01 -6.29
CA VAL A 152 -7.04 -11.04 -7.11
C VAL A 152 -7.98 -10.02 -7.74
N SER A 153 -9.09 -10.46 -8.35
CA SER A 153 -10.06 -9.55 -8.96
C SER A 153 -10.67 -8.61 -7.92
N LEU A 154 -11.05 -9.13 -6.74
CA LEU A 154 -11.58 -8.32 -5.65
C LEU A 154 -10.61 -7.22 -5.23
N THR A 155 -9.33 -7.55 -5.02
CA THR A 155 -8.32 -6.55 -4.67
C THR A 155 -8.13 -5.52 -5.77
N LEU A 156 -8.15 -5.93 -7.05
CA LEU A 156 -8.05 -5.01 -8.17
C LEU A 156 -9.27 -4.09 -8.28
N ASP A 157 -10.46 -4.62 -8.02
CA ASP A 157 -11.70 -3.84 -8.03
C ASP A 157 -11.67 -2.78 -6.92
N ILE A 158 -11.29 -3.15 -5.69
CA ILE A 158 -11.08 -2.20 -4.57
C ILE A 158 -10.11 -1.09 -4.99
N LEU A 159 -8.93 -1.45 -5.51
CA LEU A 159 -7.92 -0.46 -5.92
C LEU A 159 -8.41 0.46 -7.04
N SER A 160 -9.31 0.00 -7.90
CA SER A 160 -9.83 0.77 -9.03
C SER A 160 -11.00 1.68 -8.68
N HIS A 161 -11.82 1.31 -7.68
CA HIS A 161 -12.98 2.09 -7.24
C HIS A 161 -12.64 3.04 -6.10
N GLU A 162 -11.71 2.67 -5.22
CA GLU A 162 -11.36 3.45 -4.03
C GLU A 162 -10.18 4.40 -4.23
N GLY A 163 -9.86 4.77 -5.47
CA GLY A 163 -8.67 5.56 -5.79
C GLY A 163 -8.54 6.87 -5.00
N GLU A 164 -9.64 7.53 -4.63
CA GLU A 164 -9.63 8.74 -3.78
C GLU A 164 -9.43 8.43 -2.30
N LYS A 165 -9.93 7.29 -1.80
CA LYS A 165 -9.84 6.90 -0.39
C LYS A 165 -8.62 6.05 -0.08
N ILE A 166 -7.88 5.63 -1.11
CA ILE A 166 -6.80 4.65 -0.97
C ILE A 166 -5.65 5.13 -0.09
N GLU A 167 -5.40 6.45 -0.04
CA GLU A 167 -4.37 7.04 0.82
C GLU A 167 -4.68 6.78 2.29
N GLY A 168 -5.85 7.23 2.77
CA GLY A 168 -6.29 6.97 4.14
C GLY A 168 -6.51 5.48 4.43
N ALA A 169 -7.02 4.71 3.46
CA ALA A 169 -7.19 3.27 3.65
C ALA A 169 -5.84 2.55 3.83
N MET A 170 -4.81 2.91 3.07
CA MET A 170 -3.48 2.31 3.22
C MET A 170 -2.79 2.73 4.51
N GLU A 171 -2.99 3.97 4.97
CA GLU A 171 -2.50 4.43 6.27
C GLU A 171 -3.06 3.60 7.41
N VAL A 172 -4.39 3.49 7.48
CA VAL A 172 -5.09 2.72 8.52
C VAL A 172 -4.69 1.24 8.46
N LEU A 173 -4.65 0.63 7.27
CA LEU A 173 -4.26 -0.77 7.12
C LEU A 173 -2.78 -1.01 7.47
N TYR A 174 -1.89 -0.09 7.12
CA TYR A 174 -0.47 -0.17 7.51
C TYR A 174 -0.34 -0.13 9.03
N GLU A 175 -0.90 0.89 9.68
CA GLU A 175 -0.82 1.09 11.12
C GLU A 175 -1.38 -0.13 11.87
N TRP A 176 -2.57 -0.56 11.50
CA TRP A 176 -3.20 -1.73 12.07
C TRP A 176 -2.37 -3.01 11.84
N SER A 177 -1.92 -3.27 10.62
CA SER A 177 -1.18 -4.50 10.30
C SER A 177 0.12 -4.62 11.10
N VAL A 178 0.82 -3.50 11.29
CA VAL A 178 2.05 -3.44 12.08
C VAL A 178 1.78 -3.68 13.56
N ARG A 179 0.70 -3.12 14.12
CA ARG A 179 0.31 -3.36 15.52
C ARG A 179 -0.09 -4.82 15.74
N GLU A 180 -0.91 -5.38 14.86
CA GLU A 180 -1.34 -6.77 14.96
C GLU A 180 -0.16 -7.74 14.80
N ALA A 181 0.78 -7.46 13.91
CA ALA A 181 1.97 -8.28 13.69
C ALA A 181 2.95 -8.31 14.89
N GLN A 182 2.83 -7.37 15.82
CA GLN A 182 3.60 -7.34 17.07
C GLN A 182 2.90 -8.06 18.23
N ARG A 183 1.60 -8.36 18.10
CA ARG A 183 0.83 -9.07 19.12
C ARG A 183 0.98 -10.58 18.99
N LYS A 184 1.02 -11.28 20.13
CA LYS A 184 1.03 -12.76 20.16
C LYS A 184 -0.29 -13.38 19.68
N GLU A 185 -1.40 -12.69 19.94
CA GLU A 185 -2.76 -13.09 19.55
C GLU A 185 -3.39 -11.97 18.70
N GLY A 186 -2.67 -11.56 17.66
CA GLY A 186 -3.16 -10.56 16.70
C GLY A 186 -4.30 -11.12 15.82
N ALA A 187 -5.11 -10.22 15.28
CA ALA A 187 -6.19 -10.56 14.36
C ALA A 187 -5.70 -11.11 13.01
N ILE A 188 -4.46 -10.77 12.62
CA ILE A 188 -3.81 -11.31 11.42
C ILE A 188 -2.85 -12.43 11.77
N GLU A 189 -2.83 -13.47 10.94
CA GLU A 189 -1.84 -14.55 11.00
C GLU A 189 -0.51 -14.14 10.31
N ALA A 190 -0.10 -12.89 10.47
CA ALA A 190 1.16 -12.35 9.94
C ALA A 190 1.98 -11.78 11.09
N ASP A 191 3.24 -12.17 11.20
CA ASP A 191 4.20 -11.51 12.08
C ASP A 191 4.99 -10.44 11.32
N MET A 192 5.86 -9.71 12.05
CA MET A 192 6.75 -8.73 11.44
C MET A 192 7.65 -9.34 10.35
N GLY A 193 7.99 -10.63 10.45
CA GLY A 193 8.72 -11.36 9.42
C GLY A 193 7.92 -11.51 8.12
N GLY A 194 6.63 -11.81 8.21
CA GLY A 194 5.71 -11.88 7.08
C GLY A 194 5.56 -10.54 6.36
N LEU A 195 5.35 -9.45 7.11
CA LEU A 195 5.30 -8.10 6.53
C LEU A 195 6.61 -7.75 5.84
N TYR A 196 7.74 -8.08 6.47
CA TYR A 196 9.07 -7.89 5.91
C TYR A 196 9.26 -8.62 4.56
N GLU A 197 8.83 -9.88 4.42
CA GLU A 197 8.98 -10.62 3.16
C GLU A 197 8.25 -9.92 2.00
N TYR A 198 7.05 -9.40 2.23
CA TYR A 198 6.31 -8.68 1.18
C TYR A 198 6.92 -7.30 0.87
N ALA A 199 7.37 -6.56 1.88
CA ALA A 199 8.06 -5.29 1.66
C ALA A 199 9.36 -5.49 0.86
N ALA A 200 10.17 -6.49 1.24
CA ALA A 200 11.37 -6.87 0.53
C ALA A 200 11.07 -7.39 -0.89
N PHE A 201 10.00 -8.16 -1.06
CA PHE A 201 9.55 -8.60 -2.38
C PHE A 201 9.26 -7.43 -3.32
N PHE A 202 8.45 -6.46 -2.89
CA PHE A 202 8.09 -5.31 -3.71
C PHE A 202 9.29 -4.45 -4.10
N LEU A 203 10.23 -4.24 -3.16
CA LEU A 203 11.36 -3.34 -3.36
C LEU A 203 12.57 -4.01 -4.02
N ASN A 204 12.81 -5.30 -3.79
CA ASN A 204 14.04 -5.96 -4.21
C ASN A 204 13.89 -6.86 -5.45
N THR A 205 12.70 -7.45 -5.68
CA THR A 205 12.52 -8.46 -6.75
C THR A 205 12.07 -7.84 -8.08
N VAL A 206 12.33 -8.55 -9.18
CA VAL A 206 11.87 -8.14 -10.52
C VAL A 206 10.35 -8.26 -10.62
N ALA A 207 9.79 -9.35 -10.11
CA ALA A 207 8.34 -9.57 -10.13
C ALA A 207 7.58 -8.55 -9.24
N GLY A 208 8.08 -8.26 -8.04
CA GLY A 208 7.50 -7.27 -7.13
C GLY A 208 7.44 -5.88 -7.77
N LYS A 209 8.55 -5.42 -8.34
CA LYS A 209 8.60 -4.16 -9.11
C LYS A 209 7.65 -4.19 -10.29
N ALA A 210 7.54 -5.30 -11.01
CA ALA A 210 6.60 -5.44 -12.12
C ALA A 210 5.13 -5.35 -11.68
N TYR A 211 4.78 -5.83 -10.48
CA TYR A 211 3.44 -5.61 -9.91
C TYR A 211 3.19 -4.13 -9.64
N LEU A 212 4.14 -3.44 -9.00
CA LEU A 212 4.04 -2.01 -8.71
C LEU A 212 3.90 -1.15 -9.97
N LEU A 213 4.68 -1.45 -11.02
CA LEU A 213 4.67 -0.70 -12.28
C LEU A 213 3.33 -0.79 -13.04
N ARG A 214 2.53 -1.83 -12.80
CA ARG A 214 1.20 -2.00 -13.40
C ARG A 214 0.10 -1.26 -12.63
N ARG A 215 0.43 -0.60 -11.52
CA ARG A 215 -0.52 0.19 -10.74
C ARG A 215 -0.42 1.66 -11.12
N GLU A 216 -1.52 2.37 -10.89
CA GLU A 216 -1.54 3.82 -10.98
C GLU A 216 -0.52 4.44 -10.02
N SER A 217 -0.05 5.64 -10.34
CA SER A 217 1.04 6.28 -9.62
C SER A 217 0.75 6.46 -8.13
N ARG A 218 -0.50 6.76 -7.75
CA ARG A 218 -0.93 6.89 -6.34
C ARG A 218 -0.66 5.61 -5.55
N VAL A 219 -1.26 4.50 -5.98
CA VAL A 219 -1.11 3.18 -5.36
C VAL A 219 0.36 2.73 -5.36
N ARG A 220 1.08 2.93 -6.48
CA ARG A 220 2.50 2.57 -6.57
C ARG A 220 3.34 3.32 -5.53
N ILE A 221 3.16 4.64 -5.39
CA ILE A 221 3.90 5.48 -4.45
C ILE A 221 3.60 5.04 -3.01
N LEU A 222 2.32 4.86 -2.66
CA LEU A 222 1.92 4.46 -1.31
C LEU A 222 2.43 3.06 -0.93
N LEU A 223 2.29 2.05 -1.82
CA LEU A 223 2.86 0.72 -1.57
C LEU A 223 4.38 0.76 -1.39
N THR A 224 5.07 1.60 -2.16
CA THR A 224 6.52 1.77 -2.05
C THR A 224 6.87 2.43 -0.71
N PHE A 225 6.13 3.47 -0.31
CA PHE A 225 6.30 4.17 0.96
C PHE A 225 6.14 3.22 2.16
N TYR A 226 5.01 2.51 2.26
CA TYR A 226 4.78 1.60 3.38
C TYR A 226 5.72 0.39 3.38
N SER A 227 6.16 -0.08 2.20
CA SER A 227 7.22 -1.11 2.13
C SER A 227 8.55 -0.60 2.69
N ILE A 228 8.90 0.68 2.45
CA ILE A 228 10.09 1.30 3.05
C ILE A 228 9.96 1.38 4.57
N LEU A 229 8.80 1.78 5.09
CA LEU A 229 8.59 1.85 6.54
C LEU A 229 8.73 0.48 7.21
N ILE A 230 8.16 -0.57 6.60
CA ILE A 230 8.31 -1.95 7.09
C ILE A 230 9.79 -2.37 7.08
N LEU A 231 10.52 -2.10 5.99
CA LEU A 231 11.95 -2.44 5.92
C LEU A 231 12.81 -1.65 6.91
N ASP A 232 12.55 -0.35 7.13
CA ASP A 232 13.29 0.45 8.10
C ASP A 232 13.06 -0.04 9.54
N ARG A 233 11.82 -0.45 9.86
CA ARG A 233 11.51 -1.13 11.10
C ARG A 233 12.25 -2.46 11.21
N ALA A 234 12.19 -3.30 10.17
CA ALA A 234 12.91 -4.58 10.13
C ALA A 234 14.43 -4.39 10.28
N ASN A 235 15.02 -3.32 9.74
CA ASN A 235 16.42 -2.97 9.97
C ASN A 235 16.70 -2.65 11.43
N THR A 236 15.83 -1.86 12.06
CA THR A 236 15.93 -1.49 13.48
C THR A 236 15.80 -2.72 14.39
N GLU A 237 14.93 -3.66 14.04
CA GLU A 237 14.69 -4.92 14.74
C GLU A 237 15.66 -6.05 14.34
N LYS A 238 16.62 -5.80 13.44
CA LYS A 238 17.58 -6.78 12.89
C LYS A 238 16.94 -8.00 12.20
N LEU A 239 15.78 -7.79 11.60
CA LEU A 239 15.02 -8.79 10.83
C LEU A 239 15.33 -8.76 9.31
N ASN A 240 16.16 -7.83 8.83
CA ASN A 240 16.53 -7.72 7.40
C ASN A 240 17.51 -8.83 6.94
N ARG A 241 17.03 -10.07 6.90
CA ARG A 241 17.80 -11.27 6.52
C ARG A 241 18.28 -11.30 5.07
N HIS A 242 17.59 -10.62 4.16
CA HIS A 242 17.97 -10.54 2.74
C HIS A 242 18.96 -9.40 2.45
N GLY A 243 19.30 -8.57 3.45
CA GLY A 243 20.24 -7.47 3.29
C GLY A 243 19.77 -6.40 2.29
N VAL A 244 18.46 -6.16 2.20
CA VAL A 244 17.89 -5.19 1.26
C VAL A 244 18.33 -3.79 1.67
N ASP A 245 19.06 -3.10 0.79
CA ASP A 245 19.43 -1.70 0.98
C ASP A 245 18.23 -0.79 0.66
N ILE A 246 17.77 -0.05 1.68
CA ILE A 246 16.61 0.83 1.56
C ILE A 246 16.96 2.18 0.93
N LEU A 247 18.22 2.63 0.95
CA LEU A 247 18.61 3.98 0.55
C LEU A 247 18.29 4.31 -0.92
N PRO A 248 18.54 3.43 -1.91
CA PRO A 248 18.14 3.67 -3.29
C PRO A 248 16.63 3.89 -3.43
N HIS A 249 15.83 3.09 -2.72
CA HIS A 249 14.37 3.18 -2.75
C HIS A 249 13.86 4.47 -2.10
N VAL A 250 14.43 4.85 -0.96
CA VAL A 250 14.13 6.12 -0.27
C VAL A 250 14.42 7.31 -1.18
N ASN A 251 15.60 7.35 -1.80
CA ASN A 251 15.99 8.47 -2.66
C ASN A 251 15.09 8.60 -3.89
N LEU A 252 14.79 7.48 -4.57
CA LEU A 252 13.87 7.47 -5.70
C LEU A 252 12.46 7.95 -5.31
N LEU A 253 11.95 7.46 -4.17
CA LEU A 253 10.62 7.84 -3.71
C LEU A 253 10.53 9.32 -3.30
N ILE A 254 11.58 9.88 -2.70
CA ILE A 254 11.65 11.33 -2.41
C ILE A 254 11.53 12.13 -3.71
N ASP A 255 12.24 11.73 -4.77
CA ASP A 255 12.20 12.42 -6.05
C ASP A 255 10.84 12.29 -6.75
N ASP A 256 10.21 11.12 -6.66
CA ASP A 256 8.85 10.87 -7.16
C ASP A 256 7.82 11.73 -6.41
N LEU A 257 7.86 11.71 -5.07
CA LEU A 257 6.94 12.47 -4.22
C LEU A 257 7.06 13.98 -4.49
N LYS A 258 8.28 14.52 -4.63
CA LYS A 258 8.47 15.95 -4.97
C LYS A 258 7.71 16.35 -6.23
N ARG A 259 7.67 15.49 -7.24
CA ARG A 259 7.00 15.76 -8.54
C ARG A 259 5.52 15.43 -8.53
N TYR A 260 5.11 14.42 -7.74
CA TYR A 260 3.72 13.98 -7.65
C TYR A 260 2.87 14.98 -6.85
N LYS A 261 1.61 15.16 -7.27
CA LYS A 261 0.65 16.10 -6.64
C LYS A 261 -0.64 15.43 -6.18
N GLY A 262 -0.75 14.11 -6.34
CA GLY A 262 -1.98 13.36 -6.07
C GLY A 262 -2.06 12.75 -4.68
N LEU A 263 -1.30 13.24 -3.70
CA LEU A 263 -1.36 12.79 -2.31
C LEU A 263 -1.66 13.98 -1.40
N GLU A 264 -2.54 13.77 -0.43
CA GLU A 264 -2.94 14.77 0.56
C GLU A 264 -1.86 14.94 1.64
N GLN A 265 -1.26 13.85 2.11
CA GLN A 265 -0.28 13.80 3.20
C GLN A 265 1.17 13.84 2.70
N LYS A 266 1.41 14.34 1.48
CA LYS A 266 2.71 14.31 0.81
C LYS A 266 3.87 14.85 1.67
N ASP A 267 3.65 15.94 2.38
CA ASP A 267 4.70 16.59 3.18
C ASP A 267 5.12 15.73 4.38
N GLU A 268 4.17 15.00 4.98
CA GLU A 268 4.45 14.05 6.06
C GLU A 268 5.26 12.86 5.56
N TYR A 269 4.90 12.31 4.39
CA TYR A 269 5.66 11.23 3.77
C TYR A 269 7.09 11.66 3.43
N LEU A 270 7.27 12.87 2.89
CA LEU A 270 8.60 13.42 2.62
C LEU A 270 9.42 13.61 3.89
N ALA A 271 8.83 14.14 4.95
CA ALA A 271 9.50 14.32 6.24
C ALA A 271 9.98 12.98 6.82
N GLN A 272 9.13 11.95 6.77
CA GLN A 272 9.48 10.60 7.23
C GLN A 272 10.63 10.00 6.40
N LEU A 273 10.56 10.08 5.06
CA LEU A 273 11.62 9.55 4.19
C LEU A 273 12.97 10.27 4.37
N ILE A 274 12.95 11.60 4.58
CA ILE A 274 14.17 12.37 4.87
C ILE A 274 14.77 11.92 6.20
N SER A 275 13.95 11.74 7.24
CA SER A 275 14.39 11.21 8.54
C SER A 275 15.02 9.82 8.39
N ILE A 276 14.39 8.91 7.64
CA ILE A 276 14.93 7.58 7.36
C ILE A 276 16.29 7.70 6.66
N ARG A 277 16.38 8.49 5.58
CA ARG A 277 17.62 8.69 4.83
C ARG A 277 18.78 9.16 5.71
N GLU A 278 18.53 10.12 6.58
CA GLU A 278 19.55 10.66 7.51
C GLU A 278 19.96 9.62 8.55
N ASN A 279 19.01 8.88 9.11
CA ASN A 279 19.27 7.87 10.13
C ASN A 279 20.02 6.66 9.54
N THR A 280 19.65 6.18 8.36
CA THR A 280 20.36 5.08 7.68
C THR A 280 21.79 5.49 7.32
N GLY A 281 21.99 6.73 6.84
CA GLY A 281 23.33 7.26 6.57
C GLY A 281 24.23 7.33 7.81
N ARG A 282 23.67 7.47 9.02
CA ARG A 282 24.42 7.41 10.28
C ARG A 282 24.69 5.98 10.77
N ARG A 283 23.87 5.01 10.39
CA ARG A 283 23.99 3.59 10.81
C ARG A 283 25.04 2.81 10.01
N ASN A 284 25.40 3.29 8.81
CA ASN A 284 26.47 2.73 7.96
C ASN A 284 27.67 3.70 7.89
N PRO A 285 28.55 3.77 8.92
CA PRO A 285 29.84 4.43 8.81
C PRO A 285 30.85 3.61 7.99
#